data_AF-A0A9D6RDJ4-F1
#
_entry.id   AF-A0A9D6RDJ4-F1
#
_cell.length_a   1.000
_cell.length_b   1.000
_cell.length_c   1.000
_cell.angle_alpha   90.00
_cell.angle_beta   90.00
_cell.angle_gamma   90.00
#
_symmetry.space_group_name_H-M   'P 1'
#
loop_
_entity.id
_entity.type
_entity.pdbx_description
1 polymer ?
#
loop_
_entity_poly.entity_id
_entity_poly.type
_entity_poly.pdbx_seq_one_letter_code
_entity_poly.pdbx_strand_id
1 'polypeptide(L)'
;MAKETSQEKTTNQILIEQLMQNVGKISAIIEKQGQSIFGHKNLLSNNEINDYSLEFLELLTMLLHAGDKVDRRGAEYKALRQFFANFSQQIQVRGGDMDEFVRYVHFLQRVFLENLEADKSVSFEKAREILMMLGMIFNDIILDVFHIYLEGKEKTIQAQQEELRQTSTPITEIWDGVLTLPIIGSLDSSRTMIVMEKLLSRIESDRARVVVIDVTGVMAIDSQVSHHLIQMIRATGLMGATAILTGIRPEIARALTSLNIDLSAVTTRSKLSEGLKEAFRQLQIEVSRPNK
;
A
#
# COMPACT_ATOMS: atom_id res chain seq x y z
N MET A 1 61.79 3.71 33.63
CA MET A 1 60.98 4.10 32.46
C MET A 1 60.03 2.96 32.15
N ALA A 2 58.76 3.10 32.52
CA ALA A 2 57.73 2.16 32.13
C ALA A 2 57.47 2.34 30.63
N LYS A 3 57.45 1.23 29.88
CA LYS A 3 57.00 1.21 28.48
C LYS A 3 55.53 1.61 28.47
N GLU A 4 55.23 2.81 27.98
CA GLU A 4 53.89 3.14 27.49
C GLU A 4 53.51 2.08 26.45
N THR A 5 52.53 1.25 26.81
CA THR A 5 51.97 0.27 25.90
C THR A 5 50.99 1.05 25.05
N SER A 6 51.40 1.49 23.85
CA SER A 6 50.50 2.14 22.90
C SER A 6 49.30 1.20 22.66
N GLN A 7 48.15 1.54 23.23
CA GLN A 7 46.90 0.82 23.01
C GLN A 7 46.59 0.87 21.51
N GLU A 8 46.50 -0.30 20.88
CA GLU A 8 46.18 -0.41 19.46
C GLU A 8 44.78 0.18 19.23
N LYS A 9 44.67 1.13 18.29
CA LYS A 9 43.43 1.86 18.03
C LYS A 9 42.31 0.89 17.62
N THR A 10 41.10 1.12 18.14
CA THR A 10 39.94 0.32 17.75
C THR A 10 39.48 0.66 16.33
N THR A 11 38.74 -0.26 15.71
CA THR A 11 38.16 -0.10 14.36
C THR A 11 37.36 1.20 14.24
N ASN A 12 36.57 1.53 15.26
CA ASN A 12 35.79 2.75 15.31
C ASN A 12 36.67 4.00 15.41
N GLN A 13 37.72 3.97 16.23
CA GLN A 13 38.65 5.10 16.38
C GLN A 13 39.35 5.42 15.06
N ILE A 14 39.82 4.40 14.33
CA ILE A 14 40.45 4.58 13.02
C ILE A 14 39.45 5.21 12.04
N LEU A 15 38.21 4.70 12.01
CA LEU A 15 37.18 5.23 11.12
C LEU A 15 36.78 6.68 11.47
N ILE A 16 36.66 7.01 12.76
CA ILE A 16 36.41 8.39 13.22
C ILE A 16 37.55 9.33 12.81
N GLU A 17 38.80 8.93 13.00
CA GLU A 17 39.95 9.74 12.55
C GLU A 17 39.95 9.95 11.04
N GLN A 18 39.64 8.89 10.27
CA GLN A 18 39.49 8.97 8.82
C GLN A 18 38.37 9.92 8.40
N LEU A 19 37.22 9.86 9.08
CA LEU A 19 36.12 10.80 8.89
C LEU A 19 36.60 12.23 9.14
N MET A 20 37.16 12.50 10.33
CA MET A 20 37.58 13.85 10.74
C MET A 20 38.65 14.45 9.81
N GLN A 21 39.61 13.66 9.35
CA GLN A 21 40.67 14.13 8.44
C GLN A 21 40.16 14.42 7.03
N ASN A 22 39.12 13.71 6.59
CA ASN A 22 38.64 13.77 5.21
C ASN A 22 37.24 14.37 5.04
N VAL A 23 36.60 14.91 6.10
CA VAL A 23 35.21 15.43 6.06
C VAL A 23 34.95 16.31 4.83
N GLY A 24 35.79 17.32 4.60
CA GLY A 24 35.59 18.26 3.48
C GLY A 24 35.67 17.58 2.10
N LYS A 25 36.59 16.61 1.94
CA LYS A 25 36.74 15.86 0.70
C LYS A 25 35.58 14.87 0.50
N ILE A 26 35.19 14.18 1.57
CA ILE A 26 34.05 13.24 1.59
C ILE A 26 32.78 14.00 1.22
N SER A 27 32.49 15.12 1.89
CA SER A 27 31.27 15.91 1.62
C SER A 27 31.22 16.43 0.18
N ALA A 28 32.34 16.94 -0.35
CA ALA A 28 32.39 17.41 -1.74
C ALA A 28 32.15 16.29 -2.78
N ILE A 29 32.66 15.09 -2.52
CA ILE A 29 32.40 13.90 -3.36
C ILE A 29 30.92 13.51 -3.25
N ILE A 30 30.37 13.53 -2.03
CA ILE A 30 28.97 13.18 -1.79
C ILE A 30 28.02 14.13 -2.51
N GLU A 31 28.28 15.44 -2.44
CA GLU A 31 27.50 16.46 -3.10
C GLU A 31 27.48 16.25 -4.63
N LYS A 32 28.66 16.09 -5.23
CA LYS A 32 28.80 15.92 -6.68
C LYS A 32 28.03 14.70 -7.20
N GLN A 33 28.12 13.57 -6.50
CA GLN A 33 27.40 12.37 -6.93
C GLN A 33 25.91 12.44 -6.61
N GLY A 34 25.53 13.03 -5.49
CA GLY A 34 24.13 13.28 -5.14
C GLY A 34 23.44 14.07 -6.25
N GLN A 35 24.11 15.07 -6.83
CA GLN A 35 23.60 15.81 -7.99
C GLN A 35 23.36 14.90 -9.21
N SER A 36 24.26 13.96 -9.47
CA SER A 36 24.09 13.00 -10.57
C SER A 36 22.92 12.04 -10.36
N ILE A 37 22.59 11.69 -9.11
CA ILE A 37 21.50 10.75 -8.79
C ILE A 37 20.17 11.50 -8.75
N PHE A 38 20.11 12.63 -8.04
CA PHE A 38 18.87 13.32 -7.74
C PHE A 38 18.56 14.50 -8.67
N GLY A 39 19.57 15.07 -9.32
CA GLY A 39 19.43 16.28 -10.13
C GLY A 39 18.62 16.07 -11.41
N HIS A 40 18.72 14.89 -12.06
CA HIS A 40 18.01 14.62 -13.31
C HIS A 40 16.49 14.71 -13.19
N LYS A 41 15.94 14.31 -12.04
CA LYS A 41 14.50 14.35 -11.73
C LYS A 41 14.14 15.52 -10.80
N ASN A 42 15.11 16.41 -10.52
CA ASN A 42 14.96 17.51 -9.57
C ASN A 42 14.42 17.06 -8.18
N LEU A 43 14.87 15.88 -7.74
CA LEU A 43 14.40 15.25 -6.49
C LEU A 43 14.95 15.97 -5.26
N LEU A 44 16.21 16.41 -5.31
CA LEU A 44 16.86 17.16 -4.23
C LEU A 44 17.70 18.29 -4.84
N SER A 45 17.71 19.42 -4.16
CA SER A 45 18.61 20.53 -4.45
C SER A 45 20.01 20.28 -3.87
N ASN A 46 21.00 21.02 -4.35
CA ASN A 46 22.39 20.90 -3.88
C ASN A 46 22.52 21.17 -2.37
N ASN A 47 21.78 22.18 -1.87
CA ASN A 47 21.78 22.52 -0.45
C ASN A 47 21.23 21.36 0.38
N GLU A 48 20.12 20.76 -0.05
CA GLU A 48 19.54 19.60 0.64
C GLU A 48 20.49 18.41 0.64
N ILE A 49 21.16 18.11 -0.48
CA ILE A 49 22.15 17.03 -0.55
C ILE A 49 23.31 17.28 0.42
N ASN A 50 23.77 18.53 0.52
CA ASN A 50 24.84 18.90 1.46
C ASN A 50 24.38 18.77 2.92
N ASP A 51 23.17 19.24 3.24
CA ASP A 51 22.62 19.12 4.60
C ASP A 51 22.47 17.64 4.99
N TYR A 52 21.98 16.79 4.09
CA TYR A 52 21.90 15.34 4.27
C TYR A 52 23.27 14.69 4.45
N SER A 53 24.27 15.10 3.67
CA SER A 53 25.65 14.63 3.79
C SER A 53 26.20 14.91 5.19
N LEU A 54 26.05 16.14 5.68
CA LEU A 54 26.55 16.56 6.99
C LEU A 54 25.84 15.82 8.13
N GLU A 55 24.51 15.79 8.12
CA GLU A 55 23.72 15.09 9.14
C GLU A 55 24.05 13.57 9.17
N PHE A 56 24.21 12.95 8.00
CA PHE A 56 24.63 11.55 7.92
C PHE A 56 26.01 11.32 8.57
N LEU A 57 26.99 12.17 8.25
CA LEU A 57 28.35 12.05 8.82
C LEU A 57 28.31 12.23 10.34
N GLU A 58 27.53 13.18 10.86
CA GLU A 58 27.34 13.38 12.29
C GLU A 58 26.72 12.15 12.97
N LEU A 59 25.63 11.61 12.42
CA LEU A 59 24.96 10.42 12.96
C LEU A 59 25.84 9.17 12.90
N LEU A 60 26.62 9.01 11.82
CA LEU A 60 27.59 7.91 11.71
C LEU A 60 28.68 8.06 12.77
N THR A 61 29.24 9.25 12.98
CA THR A 61 30.23 9.50 14.03
C THR A 61 29.66 9.22 15.42
N MET A 62 28.42 9.63 15.71
CA MET A 62 27.74 9.29 16.97
C MET A 62 27.61 7.78 17.16
N LEU A 63 27.21 7.04 16.13
CA LEU A 63 27.12 5.58 16.15
C LEU A 63 28.47 4.93 16.45
N LEU A 64 29.55 5.43 15.85
CA LEU A 64 30.91 4.91 16.08
C LEU A 64 31.44 5.22 17.48
N HIS A 65 30.99 6.31 18.11
CA HIS A 65 31.34 6.65 19.49
C HIS A 65 30.57 5.83 20.54
N ALA A 66 29.42 5.24 20.20
CA ALA A 66 28.58 4.52 21.14
C ALA A 66 29.23 3.24 21.72
N GLY A 67 30.14 2.61 20.96
CA GLY A 67 30.93 1.48 21.43
C GLY A 67 31.50 0.63 20.28
N ASP A 68 32.45 -0.25 20.59
CA ASP A 68 33.21 -1.03 19.59
C ASP A 68 32.36 -1.99 18.73
N LYS A 69 31.11 -2.27 19.14
CA LYS A 69 30.15 -3.07 18.37
C LYS A 69 28.88 -2.27 18.14
N VAL A 70 28.38 -2.33 16.91
CA VAL A 70 27.12 -1.70 16.52
C VAL A 70 25.95 -2.44 17.17
N ASP A 71 25.22 -1.77 18.06
CA ASP A 71 23.95 -2.28 18.61
C ASP A 71 22.75 -1.75 17.82
N ARG A 72 22.09 -2.64 17.07
CA ARG A 72 20.88 -2.32 16.30
C ARG A 72 19.70 -1.85 17.14
N ARG A 73 19.70 -2.15 18.45
CA ARG A 73 18.65 -1.73 19.39
C ARG A 73 18.99 -0.41 20.07
N GLY A 74 20.24 0.05 19.95
CA GLY A 74 20.75 1.31 20.50
C GLY A 74 20.06 2.54 19.92
N ALA A 75 20.19 3.66 20.62
CA ALA A 75 19.55 4.92 20.24
C ALA A 75 20.20 5.51 18.97
N GLU A 76 21.51 5.37 18.84
CA GLU A 76 22.33 5.89 17.76
C GLU A 76 22.03 5.19 16.44
N TYR A 77 21.89 3.86 16.48
CA TYR A 77 21.49 3.10 15.29
C TYR A 77 20.06 3.44 14.86
N LYS A 78 19.14 3.59 15.82
CA LYS A 78 17.75 4.02 15.54
C LYS A 78 17.69 5.41 14.93
N ALA A 79 18.53 6.34 15.38
CA ALA A 79 18.64 7.68 14.81
C ALA A 79 19.11 7.63 13.35
N LEU A 80 20.17 6.88 13.06
CA LEU A 80 20.66 6.68 11.69
C LEU A 80 19.60 6.01 10.79
N ARG A 81 18.90 5.00 11.31
CA ARG A 81 17.79 4.34 10.60
C ARG A 81 16.65 5.32 10.30
N GLN A 82 16.28 6.15 11.27
CA GLN A 82 15.20 7.13 11.10
C GLN A 82 15.58 8.19 10.08
N PHE A 83 16.83 8.65 10.09
CA PHE A 83 17.38 9.55 9.09
C PHE A 83 17.22 9.00 7.67
N PHE A 84 17.68 7.77 7.41
CA PHE A 84 17.55 7.15 6.09
C PHE A 84 16.09 6.84 5.71
N ALA A 85 15.23 6.52 6.68
CA ALA A 85 13.80 6.35 6.44
C ALA A 85 13.13 7.67 6.00
N ASN A 86 13.43 8.78 6.67
CA ASN A 86 12.94 10.11 6.31
C ASN A 86 13.45 10.55 4.93
N PHE A 87 14.74 10.32 4.67
CA PHE A 87 15.36 10.60 3.38
C PHE A 87 14.68 9.82 2.23
N SER A 88 14.46 8.52 2.42
CA SER A 88 13.73 7.68 1.45
C SER A 88 12.31 8.19 1.20
N GLN A 89 11.59 8.58 2.25
CA GLN A 89 10.25 9.17 2.11
C GLN A 89 10.27 10.48 1.33
N GLN A 90 11.23 11.37 1.58
CA GLN A 90 11.31 12.65 0.87
C GLN A 90 11.56 12.46 -0.63
N ILE A 91 12.44 11.51 -1.01
CA ILE A 91 12.66 11.12 -2.41
C ILE A 91 11.34 10.67 -3.05
N GLN A 92 10.57 9.82 -2.36
CA GLN A 92 9.32 9.26 -2.89
C GLN A 92 8.21 10.30 -3.06
N VAL A 93 8.05 11.21 -2.09
CA VAL A 93 7.08 12.32 -2.18
C VAL A 93 7.35 13.20 -3.41
N ARG A 94 8.61 13.27 -3.85
CA ARG A 94 9.03 14.03 -5.03
C ARG A 94 9.03 13.21 -6.32
N GLY A 95 8.49 11.99 -6.29
CA GLY A 95 8.36 11.13 -7.47
C GLY A 95 9.58 10.27 -7.77
N GLY A 96 10.54 10.18 -6.85
CA GLY A 96 11.63 9.21 -6.90
C GLY A 96 11.17 7.81 -6.49
N ASP A 97 11.98 6.83 -6.82
CA ASP A 97 11.83 5.43 -6.47
C ASP A 97 12.90 4.97 -5.47
N MET A 98 12.79 3.71 -5.06
CA MET A 98 13.71 3.13 -4.08
C MET A 98 15.11 2.86 -4.68
N ASP A 99 15.24 2.79 -6.01
CA ASP A 99 16.52 2.56 -6.67
C ASP A 99 17.43 3.79 -6.50
N GLU A 100 16.89 5.00 -6.62
CA GLU A 100 17.66 6.22 -6.34
C GLU A 100 18.18 6.29 -4.90
N PHE A 101 17.35 5.90 -3.92
CA PHE A 101 17.77 5.77 -2.53
C PHE A 101 18.91 4.75 -2.38
N VAL A 102 18.72 3.53 -2.88
CA VAL A 102 19.71 2.44 -2.75
C VAL A 102 21.03 2.80 -3.43
N ARG A 103 20.98 3.40 -4.62
CA ARG A 103 22.19 3.90 -5.33
C ARG A 103 22.94 4.93 -4.50
N TYR A 104 22.23 5.86 -3.88
CA TYR A 104 22.87 6.87 -3.04
C TYR A 104 23.53 6.26 -1.81
N VAL A 105 22.84 5.36 -1.10
CA VAL A 105 23.40 4.68 0.08
C VAL A 105 24.63 3.83 -0.27
N HIS A 106 24.60 3.06 -1.37
CA HIS A 106 25.78 2.33 -1.84
C HIS A 106 26.93 3.25 -2.25
N PHE A 107 26.61 4.39 -2.83
CA PHE A 107 27.61 5.38 -3.14
C PHE A 107 28.25 5.95 -1.86
N LEU A 108 27.47 6.30 -0.82
CA LEU A 108 28.01 6.70 0.48
C LEU A 108 28.98 5.65 1.02
N GLN A 109 28.57 4.37 1.01
CA GLN A 109 29.42 3.26 1.43
C GLN A 109 30.75 3.24 0.64
N ARG A 110 30.68 3.36 -0.68
CA ARG A 110 31.86 3.35 -1.57
C ARG A 110 32.84 4.49 -1.25
N VAL A 111 32.33 5.69 -0.92
CA VAL A 111 33.20 6.81 -0.53
C VAL A 111 34.05 6.46 0.69
N PHE A 112 33.49 5.77 1.70
CA PHE A 112 34.27 5.32 2.84
C PHE A 112 35.32 4.27 2.46
N LEU A 113 34.97 3.34 1.56
CA LEU A 113 35.90 2.30 1.12
C LEU A 113 37.09 2.88 0.36
N GLU A 114 36.85 3.82 -0.56
CA GLU A 114 37.91 4.48 -1.34
C GLU A 114 38.83 5.34 -0.46
N ASN A 115 38.30 5.99 0.58
CA ASN A 115 39.14 6.73 1.53
C ASN A 115 39.99 5.78 2.40
N LEU A 116 39.43 4.65 2.82
CA LEU A 116 40.15 3.64 3.58
C LEU A 116 41.29 3.02 2.75
N GLU A 117 41.06 2.73 1.47
CA GLU A 117 42.09 2.19 0.56
C GLU A 117 43.24 3.19 0.33
N ALA A 118 42.94 4.49 0.32
CA ALA A 118 43.95 5.53 0.14
C ALA A 118 44.87 5.71 1.36
N ASP A 119 44.42 5.36 2.57
CA ASP A 119 45.22 5.45 3.79
C ASP A 119 46.11 4.22 4.01
N LYS A 120 47.36 4.34 3.55
CA LYS A 120 48.40 3.31 3.72
C LYS A 120 48.84 3.09 5.17
N SER A 121 48.40 3.91 6.12
CA SER A 121 48.73 3.75 7.54
C SER A 121 47.87 2.67 8.23
N VAL A 122 46.74 2.28 7.63
CA VAL A 122 45.86 1.24 8.15
C VAL A 122 46.35 -0.14 7.71
N SER A 123 46.49 -1.08 8.67
CA SER A 123 46.86 -2.46 8.35
C SER A 123 45.76 -3.19 7.57
N PHE A 124 46.13 -4.23 6.82
CA PHE A 124 45.17 -5.04 6.05
C PHE A 124 44.10 -5.66 6.95
N GLU A 125 44.49 -6.17 8.12
CA GLU A 125 43.60 -6.75 9.11
C GLU A 125 42.56 -5.73 9.60
N LYS A 126 43.00 -4.49 9.91
CA LYS A 126 42.11 -3.41 10.34
C LYS A 126 41.22 -2.92 9.22
N ALA A 127 41.74 -2.77 8.00
CA ALA A 127 40.94 -2.42 6.84
C ALA A 127 39.81 -3.45 6.60
N ARG A 128 40.12 -4.74 6.74
CA ARG A 128 39.12 -5.82 6.64
C ARG A 128 38.05 -5.73 7.74
N GLU A 129 38.43 -5.45 8.98
CA GLU A 129 37.48 -5.25 10.10
C GLU A 129 36.53 -4.08 9.82
N ILE A 130 37.07 -2.94 9.35
CA ILE A 130 36.29 -1.76 8.98
C ILE A 130 35.34 -2.08 7.82
N LEU A 131 35.83 -2.77 6.78
CA LEU A 131 35.03 -3.20 5.62
C LEU A 131 33.83 -4.06 6.04
N MET A 132 34.05 -5.06 6.89
CA MET A 132 32.97 -5.92 7.39
C MET A 132 31.97 -5.14 8.23
N MET A 133 32.43 -4.23 9.09
CA MET A 133 31.56 -3.40 9.92
C MET A 133 30.70 -2.46 9.08
N LEU A 134 31.30 -1.69 8.16
CA LEU A 134 30.57 -0.80 7.26
C LEU A 134 29.59 -1.57 6.39
N GLY A 135 30.01 -2.73 5.85
CA GLY A 135 29.13 -3.62 5.08
C GLY A 135 27.89 -4.04 5.86
N MET A 136 28.05 -4.42 7.13
CA MET A 136 26.92 -4.77 8.00
C MET A 136 26.01 -3.57 8.26
N ILE A 137 26.57 -2.40 8.63
CA ILE A 137 25.77 -1.19 8.92
C ILE A 137 24.91 -0.81 7.72
N PHE A 138 25.53 -0.65 6.54
CA PHE A 138 24.82 -0.21 5.34
C PHE A 138 23.81 -1.23 4.85
N ASN A 139 24.14 -2.53 4.84
CA ASN A 139 23.18 -3.56 4.45
C ASN A 139 21.98 -3.60 5.39
N ASP A 140 22.20 -3.52 6.70
CA ASP A 140 21.11 -3.52 7.67
C ASP A 140 20.24 -2.27 7.54
N ILE A 141 20.83 -1.09 7.29
CA ILE A 141 20.09 0.15 7.04
C ILE A 141 19.24 0.04 5.78
N ILE A 142 19.81 -0.45 4.67
CA ILE A 142 19.07 -0.64 3.41
C ILE A 142 17.89 -1.59 3.65
N LEU A 143 18.12 -2.72 4.32
CA LEU A 143 17.07 -3.69 4.62
C LEU A 143 16.00 -3.10 5.54
N ASP A 144 16.37 -2.41 6.61
CA ASP A 144 15.43 -1.82 7.56
C ASP A 144 14.53 -0.77 6.86
N VAL A 145 15.12 0.10 6.04
CA VAL A 145 14.36 1.12 5.29
C VAL A 145 13.49 0.47 4.21
N PHE A 146 13.96 -0.59 3.57
CA PHE A 146 13.17 -1.35 2.61
C PHE A 146 11.95 -2.03 3.25
N HIS A 147 12.10 -2.60 4.45
CA HIS A 147 10.97 -3.14 5.22
C HIS A 147 9.95 -2.06 5.58
N ILE A 148 10.41 -0.89 6.07
CA ILE A 148 9.52 0.24 6.39
C ILE A 148 8.74 0.67 5.13
N TYR A 149 9.42 0.76 3.98
CA TYR A 149 8.78 1.09 2.71
C TYR A 149 7.74 0.06 2.29
N LEU A 150 8.08 -1.23 2.32
CA LEU A 150 7.17 -2.31 1.95
C LEU A 150 5.94 -2.37 2.87
N GLU A 151 6.13 -2.25 4.18
CA GLU A 151 5.03 -2.20 5.13
C GLU A 151 4.10 -1.00 4.87
N GLY A 152 4.68 0.16 4.56
CA GLY A 152 3.92 1.36 4.19
C GLY A 152 3.10 1.17 2.91
N LYS A 153 3.70 0.55 1.88
CA LYS A 153 3.02 0.24 0.63
C LYS A 153 1.91 -0.79 0.81
N GLU A 154 2.16 -1.85 1.55
CA GLU A 154 1.16 -2.89 1.84
C GLU A 154 -0.06 -2.30 2.57
N LYS A 155 0.17 -1.47 3.60
CA LYS A 155 -0.92 -0.75 4.29
C LYS A 155 -1.73 0.14 3.34
N THR A 156 -1.06 0.83 2.43
CA THR A 156 -1.73 1.68 1.43
C THR A 156 -2.59 0.84 0.48
N ILE A 157 -2.05 -0.27 -0.02
CA ILE A 157 -2.78 -1.20 -0.90
C ILE A 157 -4.00 -1.77 -0.18
N GLN A 158 -3.86 -2.20 1.07
CA GLN A 158 -4.96 -2.73 1.86
C GLN A 158 -6.05 -1.67 2.11
N ALA A 159 -5.67 -0.43 2.44
CA ALA A 159 -6.62 0.67 2.59
C ALA A 159 -7.39 0.96 1.29
N GLN A 160 -6.68 1.00 0.16
CA GLN A 160 -7.30 1.18 -1.17
C GLN A 160 -8.24 0.03 -1.54
N GLN A 161 -7.86 -1.22 -1.24
CA GLN A 161 -8.71 -2.38 -1.46
C GLN A 161 -9.98 -2.34 -0.60
N GLU A 162 -9.87 -1.91 0.65
CA GLU A 162 -11.01 -1.76 1.54
C GLU A 162 -11.96 -0.65 1.06
N GLU A 163 -11.43 0.49 0.62
CA GLU A 163 -12.22 1.58 0.05
C GLU A 163 -12.96 1.13 -1.22
N LEU A 164 -12.27 0.43 -2.11
CA LEU A 164 -12.89 -0.19 -3.29
C LEU A 164 -14.02 -1.13 -2.87
N ARG A 165 -13.79 -2.00 -1.87
CA ARG A 165 -14.79 -2.95 -1.38
C ARG A 165 -16.03 -2.25 -0.81
N GLN A 166 -15.85 -1.16 -0.06
CA GLN A 166 -16.96 -0.37 0.51
C GLN A 166 -17.78 0.37 -0.56
N THR A 167 -17.16 0.71 -1.69
CA THR A 167 -17.76 1.42 -2.82
C THR A 167 -18.40 0.48 -3.87
N SER A 168 -18.16 -0.83 -3.79
CA SER A 168 -18.39 -1.78 -4.89
C SER A 168 -19.84 -2.20 -5.19
N THR A 169 -20.86 -1.59 -4.61
CA THR A 169 -22.26 -1.90 -4.96
C THR A 169 -23.18 -0.73 -4.58
N PRO A 170 -23.24 0.36 -5.37
CA PRO A 170 -24.07 1.51 -5.03
C PRO A 170 -25.55 1.09 -5.09
N ILE A 171 -26.23 1.18 -3.94
CA ILE A 171 -27.69 1.03 -3.87
C ILE A 171 -28.27 2.41 -4.19
N THR A 172 -28.97 2.50 -5.31
CA THR A 172 -29.43 3.79 -5.83
C THR A 172 -30.94 3.78 -5.98
N GLU A 173 -31.60 4.85 -5.55
CA GLU A 173 -33.00 5.08 -5.89
C GLU A 173 -33.10 5.53 -7.35
N ILE A 174 -33.83 4.76 -8.15
CA ILE A 174 -34.01 5.04 -9.59
C ILE A 174 -35.41 5.58 -9.90
N TRP A 175 -36.31 5.51 -8.92
CA TRP A 175 -37.64 6.08 -8.92
C TRP A 175 -38.17 6.11 -7.49
N ASP A 176 -39.16 6.95 -7.20
CA ASP A 176 -39.80 7.03 -5.88
C ASP A 176 -40.26 5.63 -5.41
N GLY A 177 -39.57 5.11 -4.38
CA GLY A 177 -39.84 3.80 -3.81
C GLY A 177 -39.33 2.60 -4.64
N VAL A 178 -38.40 2.82 -5.58
CA VAL A 178 -37.71 1.78 -6.36
C VAL A 178 -36.19 1.92 -6.23
N LEU A 179 -35.57 0.92 -5.62
CA LEU A 179 -34.11 0.81 -5.51
C LEU A 179 -33.53 -0.09 -6.59
N THR A 180 -32.28 0.17 -6.98
CA THR A 180 -31.46 -0.75 -7.78
C THR A 180 -30.23 -1.19 -6.99
N LEU A 181 -29.91 -2.48 -7.06
CA LEU A 181 -28.72 -3.10 -6.49
C LEU A 181 -27.96 -3.85 -7.60
N PRO A 182 -26.97 -3.22 -8.24
CA PRO A 182 -26.17 -3.87 -9.28
C PRO A 182 -25.02 -4.70 -8.68
N ILE A 183 -25.06 -6.01 -8.83
CA ILE A 183 -24.03 -6.92 -8.32
C ILE A 183 -22.94 -7.12 -9.37
N ILE A 184 -21.73 -6.61 -9.06
CA ILE A 184 -20.54 -6.71 -9.93
C ILE A 184 -19.50 -7.60 -9.27
N GLY A 185 -18.90 -8.53 -10.02
CA GLY A 185 -17.81 -9.39 -9.54
C GLY A 185 -18.30 -10.57 -8.68
N SER A 186 -17.47 -11.02 -7.75
CA SER A 186 -17.80 -12.13 -6.83
C SER A 186 -18.59 -11.67 -5.61
N LEU A 187 -19.50 -12.51 -5.16
CA LEU A 187 -20.32 -12.34 -3.96
C LEU A 187 -19.72 -13.21 -2.85
N ASP A 188 -18.64 -12.73 -2.22
CA ASP A 188 -18.09 -13.40 -1.05
C ASP A 188 -18.96 -13.13 0.20
N SER A 189 -18.79 -13.95 1.24
CA SER A 189 -19.60 -13.86 2.47
C SER A 189 -19.47 -12.53 3.20
N SER A 190 -18.27 -11.94 3.23
CA SER A 190 -18.00 -10.67 3.92
C SER A 190 -18.70 -9.51 3.21
N ARG A 191 -18.60 -9.46 1.88
CA ARG A 191 -19.24 -8.44 1.05
C ARG A 191 -20.75 -8.58 1.04
N THR A 192 -21.27 -9.82 0.99
CA THR A 192 -22.72 -10.07 1.03
C THR A 192 -23.35 -9.45 2.28
N MET A 193 -22.74 -9.66 3.45
CA MET A 193 -23.29 -9.17 4.71
C MET A 193 -23.37 -7.63 4.74
N ILE A 194 -22.30 -6.96 4.27
CA ILE A 194 -22.27 -5.49 4.17
C ILE A 194 -23.32 -4.98 3.18
N VAL A 195 -23.45 -5.62 2.02
CA VAL A 195 -24.44 -5.23 0.99
C VAL A 195 -25.87 -5.45 1.50
N MET A 196 -26.12 -6.57 2.17
CA MET A 196 -27.41 -6.87 2.79
C MET A 196 -27.78 -5.80 3.80
N GLU A 197 -26.89 -5.50 4.76
CA GLU A 197 -27.15 -4.51 5.80
C GLU A 197 -27.48 -3.14 5.19
N LYS A 198 -26.68 -2.70 4.23
CA LYS A 198 -26.94 -1.46 3.48
C LYS A 198 -28.27 -1.49 2.73
N LEU A 199 -28.61 -2.61 2.10
CA LEU A 199 -29.87 -2.76 1.36
C LEU A 199 -31.08 -2.64 2.29
N LEU A 200 -31.09 -3.37 3.40
CA LEU A 200 -32.19 -3.35 4.35
C LEU A 200 -32.36 -1.96 4.99
N SER A 201 -31.25 -1.29 5.35
CA SER A 201 -31.28 0.10 5.83
C SER A 201 -31.85 1.06 4.79
N ARG A 202 -31.49 0.88 3.51
CA ARG A 202 -31.98 1.72 2.42
C ARG A 202 -33.47 1.49 2.13
N ILE A 203 -33.93 0.25 2.21
CA ILE A 203 -35.37 -0.07 2.07
C ILE A 203 -36.18 0.66 3.13
N GLU A 204 -35.70 0.68 4.38
CA GLU A 204 -36.32 1.42 5.48
C GLU A 204 -36.29 2.93 5.25
N SER A 205 -35.11 3.51 4.99
CA SER A 205 -34.94 4.97 4.88
C SER A 205 -35.73 5.57 3.71
N ASP A 206 -35.69 4.91 2.56
CA ASP A 206 -36.29 5.39 1.32
C ASP A 206 -37.74 4.89 1.18
N ARG A 207 -38.23 4.08 2.13
CA ARG A 207 -39.53 3.40 2.09
C ARG A 207 -39.74 2.66 0.77
N ALA A 208 -38.69 1.98 0.32
CA ALA A 208 -38.69 1.29 -0.95
C ALA A 208 -39.72 0.16 -0.96
N ARG A 209 -40.53 0.11 -2.02
CA ARG A 209 -41.53 -0.95 -2.23
C ARG A 209 -41.04 -2.01 -3.21
N VAL A 210 -40.07 -1.66 -4.06
CA VAL A 210 -39.49 -2.55 -5.05
C VAL A 210 -37.97 -2.40 -5.05
N VAL A 211 -37.26 -3.53 -5.12
CA VAL A 211 -35.81 -3.59 -5.28
C VAL A 211 -35.48 -4.37 -6.55
N VAL A 212 -34.78 -3.74 -7.48
CA VAL A 212 -34.28 -4.38 -8.70
C VAL A 212 -32.84 -4.82 -8.47
N ILE A 213 -32.61 -6.12 -8.35
CA ILE A 213 -31.30 -6.72 -8.15
C ILE A 213 -30.75 -7.12 -9.52
N ASP A 214 -29.67 -6.48 -9.97
CA ASP A 214 -29.09 -6.76 -11.29
C ASP A 214 -27.83 -7.63 -11.16
N VAL A 215 -27.87 -8.85 -11.70
CA VAL A 215 -26.74 -9.80 -11.68
C VAL A 215 -25.97 -9.83 -12.99
N THR A 216 -26.13 -8.81 -13.86
CA THR A 216 -25.38 -8.70 -15.11
C THR A 216 -23.86 -8.67 -14.87
N GLY A 217 -23.37 -8.18 -13.72
CA GLY A 217 -21.95 -8.14 -13.40
C GLY A 217 -21.36 -9.43 -12.81
N VAL A 218 -22.17 -10.49 -12.59
CA VAL A 218 -21.74 -11.73 -11.93
C VAL A 218 -21.15 -12.71 -12.95
N MET A 219 -19.85 -12.97 -12.90
CA MET A 219 -19.17 -13.83 -13.90
C MET A 219 -19.53 -15.31 -13.78
N ALA A 220 -19.64 -15.82 -12.57
CA ALA A 220 -19.99 -17.21 -12.28
C ALA A 220 -20.82 -17.26 -11.00
N ILE A 221 -21.74 -18.23 -10.94
CA ILE A 221 -22.55 -18.48 -9.75
C ILE A 221 -22.25 -19.88 -9.22
N ASP A 222 -21.89 -19.96 -7.95
CA ASP A 222 -21.69 -21.21 -7.23
C ASP A 222 -22.79 -21.38 -6.16
N SER A 223 -22.67 -22.41 -5.33
CA SER A 223 -23.61 -22.67 -4.24
C SER A 223 -23.63 -21.56 -3.18
N GLN A 224 -22.49 -20.92 -2.89
CA GLN A 224 -22.40 -19.86 -1.88
C GLN A 224 -23.03 -18.57 -2.36
N VAL A 225 -22.66 -18.10 -3.56
CA VAL A 225 -23.23 -16.89 -4.19
C VAL A 225 -24.74 -17.02 -4.34
N SER A 226 -25.20 -18.21 -4.75
CA SER A 226 -26.63 -18.53 -4.85
C SER A 226 -27.37 -18.40 -3.53
N HIS A 227 -26.79 -18.97 -2.46
CA HIS A 227 -27.37 -18.93 -1.13
C HIS A 227 -27.54 -17.49 -0.63
N HIS A 228 -26.48 -16.70 -0.79
CA HIS A 228 -26.44 -15.27 -0.46
C HIS A 228 -27.48 -14.47 -1.22
N LEU A 229 -27.65 -14.73 -2.53
CA LEU A 229 -28.67 -14.09 -3.36
C LEU A 229 -30.10 -14.39 -2.86
N ILE A 230 -30.39 -15.64 -2.54
CA ILE A 230 -31.70 -16.04 -2.02
C ILE A 230 -31.98 -15.42 -0.66
N GLN A 231 -30.97 -15.36 0.22
CA GLN A 231 -31.10 -14.68 1.50
C GLN A 231 -31.46 -13.20 1.30
N MET A 232 -30.79 -12.50 0.38
CA MET A 232 -31.09 -11.09 0.06
C MET A 232 -32.52 -10.90 -0.43
N ILE A 233 -32.98 -11.75 -1.34
CA ILE A 233 -34.35 -11.71 -1.86
C ILE A 233 -35.37 -11.93 -0.73
N ARG A 234 -35.14 -12.91 0.14
CA ARG A 234 -36.04 -13.21 1.28
C ARG A 234 -36.05 -12.06 2.29
N ALA A 235 -34.88 -11.54 2.65
CA ALA A 235 -34.77 -10.42 3.58
C ALA A 235 -35.48 -9.17 3.04
N THR A 236 -35.35 -8.88 1.74
CA THR A 236 -36.09 -7.81 1.06
C THR A 236 -37.60 -7.99 1.22
N GLY A 237 -38.10 -9.22 0.99
CA GLY A 237 -39.52 -9.57 1.19
C GLY A 237 -40.00 -9.39 2.64
N LEU A 238 -39.16 -9.73 3.62
CA LEU A 238 -39.47 -9.54 5.05
C LEU A 238 -39.57 -8.05 5.43
N MET A 239 -38.85 -7.17 4.73
CA MET A 239 -38.98 -5.71 4.88
C MET A 239 -40.23 -5.13 4.19
N GLY A 240 -41.06 -5.96 3.56
CA GLY A 240 -42.26 -5.53 2.85
C GLY A 240 -41.99 -4.98 1.45
N ALA A 241 -40.78 -5.16 0.91
CA ALA A 241 -40.41 -4.78 -0.44
C ALA A 241 -40.38 -6.00 -1.37
N THR A 242 -40.73 -5.81 -2.64
CA THR A 242 -40.67 -6.88 -3.66
C THR A 242 -39.32 -6.87 -4.37
N ALA A 243 -38.64 -8.00 -4.41
CA ALA A 243 -37.40 -8.16 -5.18
C ALA A 243 -37.68 -8.58 -6.63
N ILE A 244 -37.03 -7.92 -7.59
CA ILE A 244 -37.02 -8.27 -9.01
C ILE A 244 -35.58 -8.57 -9.40
N LEU A 245 -35.32 -9.76 -9.93
CA LEU A 245 -33.98 -10.17 -10.36
C LEU A 245 -33.79 -9.93 -11.87
N THR A 246 -32.73 -9.22 -12.25
CA THR A 246 -32.40 -8.91 -13.65
C THR A 246 -31.03 -9.40 -14.07
N GLY A 247 -30.80 -9.54 -15.39
CA GLY A 247 -29.45 -9.80 -15.91
C GLY A 247 -28.99 -11.26 -15.83
N ILE A 248 -29.91 -12.21 -15.64
CA ILE A 248 -29.58 -13.64 -15.60
C ILE A 248 -29.16 -14.10 -17.00
N ARG A 249 -27.88 -14.42 -17.16
CA ARG A 249 -27.34 -15.04 -18.39
C ARG A 249 -27.63 -16.55 -18.44
N PRO A 250 -27.64 -17.18 -19.64
CA PRO A 250 -27.92 -18.61 -19.79
C PRO A 250 -27.07 -19.52 -18.90
N GLU A 251 -25.80 -19.22 -18.71
CA GLU A 251 -24.88 -19.95 -17.83
C GLU A 251 -25.24 -19.84 -16.34
N ILE A 252 -25.71 -18.66 -15.89
CA ILE A 252 -26.20 -18.45 -14.53
C ILE A 252 -27.51 -19.21 -14.33
N ALA A 253 -28.42 -19.16 -15.30
CA ALA A 253 -29.67 -19.90 -15.25
C ALA A 253 -29.43 -21.42 -15.14
N ARG A 254 -28.51 -21.97 -15.95
CA ARG A 254 -28.13 -23.40 -15.85
C ARG A 254 -27.57 -23.75 -14.48
N ALA A 255 -26.65 -22.94 -13.95
CA ALA A 255 -26.05 -23.18 -12.65
C ALA A 255 -27.10 -23.12 -11.52
N LEU A 256 -28.01 -22.14 -11.54
CA LEU A 256 -29.11 -22.03 -10.58
C LEU A 256 -30.03 -23.27 -10.61
N THR A 257 -30.34 -23.76 -11.81
CA THR A 257 -31.14 -24.99 -11.96
C THR A 257 -30.40 -26.25 -11.49
N SER A 258 -29.11 -26.37 -11.78
CA SER A 258 -28.29 -27.52 -11.35
C SER A 258 -28.10 -27.57 -9.83
N LEU A 259 -28.07 -26.41 -9.18
CA LEU A 259 -28.01 -26.27 -7.73
C LEU A 259 -29.40 -26.46 -7.06
N ASN A 260 -30.44 -26.75 -7.85
CA ASN A 260 -31.80 -27.00 -7.41
C ASN A 260 -32.39 -25.85 -6.57
N ILE A 261 -32.05 -24.61 -6.95
CA ILE A 261 -32.52 -23.39 -6.28
C ILE A 261 -33.90 -23.00 -6.80
N ASP A 262 -34.84 -22.89 -5.88
CA ASP A 262 -36.20 -22.46 -6.19
C ASP A 262 -36.30 -20.92 -6.26
N LEU A 263 -36.50 -20.42 -7.47
CA LEU A 263 -36.78 -19.02 -7.78
C LEU A 263 -38.23 -18.79 -8.24
N SER A 264 -39.14 -19.76 -8.07
CA SER A 264 -40.53 -19.67 -8.53
C SER A 264 -41.28 -18.48 -7.95
N ALA A 265 -40.95 -18.08 -6.73
CA ALA A 265 -41.52 -16.91 -6.05
C ALA A 265 -40.84 -15.57 -6.40
N VAL A 266 -39.79 -15.58 -7.25
CA VAL A 266 -39.00 -14.40 -7.58
C VAL A 266 -39.31 -13.94 -9.00
N THR A 267 -39.67 -12.66 -9.15
CA THR A 267 -39.90 -12.10 -10.48
C THR A 267 -38.57 -11.89 -11.18
N THR A 268 -38.38 -12.52 -12.35
CA THR A 268 -37.15 -12.38 -13.14
C THR A 268 -37.40 -11.61 -14.44
N ARG A 269 -36.43 -10.79 -14.85
CA ARG A 269 -36.42 -10.09 -16.15
C ARG A 269 -35.05 -10.16 -16.80
N SER A 270 -34.98 -10.09 -18.12
CA SER A 270 -33.70 -10.23 -18.84
C SER A 270 -32.79 -9.01 -18.73
N LYS A 271 -33.35 -7.82 -18.56
CA LYS A 271 -32.62 -6.54 -18.52
C LYS A 271 -33.12 -5.65 -17.38
N LEU A 272 -32.25 -4.79 -16.86
CA LEU A 272 -32.58 -3.80 -15.83
C LEU A 272 -33.80 -2.94 -16.25
N SER A 273 -33.87 -2.53 -17.52
CA SER A 273 -35.00 -1.75 -18.06
C SER A 273 -36.35 -2.47 -17.94
N GLU A 274 -36.36 -3.79 -18.13
CA GLU A 274 -37.56 -4.61 -17.99
C GLU A 274 -37.91 -4.84 -16.51
N GLY A 275 -36.90 -4.89 -15.64
CA GLY A 275 -37.09 -4.86 -14.19
C GLY A 275 -37.76 -3.58 -13.71
N LEU A 276 -37.33 -2.42 -14.23
CA LEU A 276 -37.96 -1.14 -13.92
C LEU A 276 -39.41 -1.05 -14.43
N LYS A 277 -39.69 -1.54 -15.65
CA LYS A 277 -41.08 -1.63 -16.14
C LYS A 277 -41.96 -2.49 -15.22
N GLU A 278 -41.41 -3.60 -14.75
CA GLU A 278 -42.11 -4.47 -13.81
C GLU A 278 -42.32 -3.80 -12.45
N ALA A 279 -41.36 -3.01 -11.98
CA ALA A 279 -41.52 -2.19 -10.78
C ALA A 279 -42.69 -1.20 -10.95
N PHE A 280 -42.76 -0.48 -12.08
CA PHE A 280 -43.89 0.42 -12.37
C PHE A 280 -45.23 -0.32 -12.38
N ARG A 281 -45.29 -1.52 -12.94
CA ARG A 281 -46.50 -2.36 -12.92
C ARG A 281 -46.95 -2.69 -11.50
N GLN A 282 -46.01 -3.04 -10.61
CA GLN A 282 -46.30 -3.34 -9.20
C GLN A 282 -46.73 -2.10 -8.41
N LEU A 283 -46.17 -0.94 -8.76
CA LEU A 283 -46.53 0.34 -8.16
C LEU A 283 -47.79 0.98 -8.77
N GLN A 284 -48.40 0.33 -9.78
CA GLN A 284 -49.56 0.85 -10.52
C GLN A 284 -49.27 2.21 -11.19
N ILE A 285 -48.04 2.38 -11.68
CA ILE A 285 -47.57 3.57 -12.40
C ILE A 285 -47.65 3.29 -13.90
N GLU A 286 -48.31 4.17 -14.64
CA GLU A 286 -48.38 4.12 -16.09
C GLU A 286 -47.36 5.08 -16.71
N VAL A 287 -46.49 4.56 -17.58
CA VAL A 287 -45.49 5.36 -18.30
C VAL A 287 -45.88 5.46 -19.77
N SER A 288 -46.45 6.58 -20.15
CA SER A 288 -46.82 6.90 -21.53
C SER A 288 -45.78 7.79 -22.19
N ARG A 289 -45.54 7.60 -23.49
CA ARG A 289 -44.90 8.65 -24.30
C ARG A 289 -45.96 9.67 -24.67
N PRO A 290 -45.73 10.98 -24.50
CA PRO A 290 -46.65 11.98 -25.04
C PRO A 290 -46.76 11.77 -26.55
N ASN A 291 -47.99 11.77 -27.07
CA ASN A 291 -48.24 11.67 -28.51
C ASN A 291 -47.41 12.74 -29.23
N LYS A 292 -46.58 12.31 -30.19
CA LYS A 292 -45.84 13.20 -31.08
C LYS A 292 -46.79 13.93 -32.03
#